data_AF-A0A0W8JAR2-F1
#
_entry.id   AF-A0A0W8JAR2-F1
#
_cell.length_a   1.000
_cell.length_b   1.000
_cell.length_c   1.000
_cell.angle_alpha   90.00
_cell.angle_beta   90.00
_cell.angle_gamma   90.00
#
_symmetry.space_group_name_H-M   'P 1'
#
loop_
_entity.id
_entity.type
_entity.pdbx_description
1 polymer ?
#
loop_
_entity_poly.entity_id
_entity_poly.type
_entity_poly.pdbx_seq_one_letter_code
_entity_poly.pdbx_strand_id
1 'polypeptide(L)'
;MIAVEKYRFSDFKALGIRALLVDHHCQSQGVGTKAINLFSAYVAKNYPDFEVLQLTVNCRNKAAYHCYCKCGFEDTGKLYLSVPQHIM
;
A
#
# COMPACT_ATOMS: atom_id res chain seq x y z
N MET A 1 -5.56 -6.99 -21.81
CA MET A 1 -5.72 -7.65 -20.50
C MET A 1 -4.58 -7.17 -19.61
N ILE A 2 -4.88 -6.52 -18.49
CA ILE A 2 -3.87 -6.21 -17.47
C ILE A 2 -3.57 -7.54 -16.78
N ALA A 3 -2.31 -7.98 -16.78
CA ALA A 3 -1.91 -9.19 -16.08
C ALA A 3 -2.16 -9.01 -14.58
N VAL A 4 -3.00 -9.87 -14.00
CA VAL A 4 -3.25 -9.88 -12.55
C VAL A 4 -2.19 -10.77 -11.91
N GLU A 5 -1.15 -10.16 -11.36
CA GLU A 5 -0.18 -10.87 -10.52
C GLU A 5 -0.82 -11.12 -9.15
N LYS A 6 -1.08 -12.40 -8.83
CA LYS A 6 -1.57 -12.81 -7.51
C LYS A 6 -0.39 -13.12 -6.60
N TYR A 7 -0.21 -12.33 -5.57
CA TYR A 7 0.74 -12.65 -4.50
C TYR A 7 0.14 -13.66 -3.53
N ARG A 8 0.94 -14.60 -3.03
CA ARG A 8 0.49 -15.68 -2.12
C ARG A 8 -0.15 -15.18 -0.81
N PHE A 9 0.11 -13.93 -0.43
CA PHE A 9 -0.43 -13.32 0.78
C PHE A 9 -1.68 -12.46 0.52
N SER A 10 -2.14 -12.36 -0.72
CA SER A 10 -3.22 -11.46 -1.11
C SER A 10 -4.59 -12.09 -0.96
N ASP A 11 -5.53 -11.32 -0.38
CA ASP A 11 -6.94 -11.68 -0.30
C ASP A 11 -7.56 -11.64 -1.71
N PHE A 12 -8.60 -12.44 -1.96
CA PHE A 12 -9.29 -12.49 -3.24
C PHE A 12 -10.02 -11.18 -3.59
N LYS A 13 -10.25 -10.30 -2.61
CA LYS A 13 -10.80 -8.95 -2.80
C LYS A 13 -9.81 -7.82 -2.51
N ALA A 14 -8.51 -8.12 -2.44
CA ALA A 14 -7.48 -7.10 -2.24
C ALA A 14 -6.99 -6.54 -3.58
N LEU A 15 -6.90 -5.21 -3.67
CA LEU A 15 -6.20 -4.52 -4.75
C LEU A 15 -4.81 -4.08 -4.26
N GLY A 16 -3.78 -4.61 -4.91
CA GLY A 16 -2.39 -4.35 -4.54
C GLY A 16 -1.88 -2.99 -5.00
N ILE A 17 -1.24 -2.24 -4.10
CA ILE A 17 -0.41 -1.08 -4.47
C ILE A 17 1.01 -1.58 -4.74
N ARG A 18 1.38 -1.62 -6.03
CA ARG A 18 2.70 -2.13 -6.45
C ARG A 18 3.84 -1.20 -6.08
N ALA A 19 3.66 0.11 -6.25
CA ALA A 19 4.68 1.10 -5.96
C ALA A 19 4.06 2.48 -5.73
N LEU A 20 4.58 3.19 -4.72
CA LEU A 20 4.38 4.61 -4.51
C LEU A 20 5.76 5.24 -4.31
N LEU A 21 6.11 6.19 -5.17
CA LEU A 21 7.37 6.91 -5.11
C LEU A 21 7.08 8.39 -4.92
N VAL A 22 7.74 8.99 -3.93
CA VAL A 22 7.68 10.42 -3.67
C VAL A 22 9.09 10.96 -3.83
N ASP A 23 9.22 11.97 -4.69
CA ASP A 23 10.48 12.68 -4.90
C ASP A 23 11.07 13.14 -3.56
N HIS A 24 12.38 12.99 -3.39
CA HIS A 24 13.07 13.28 -2.15
C HIS A 24 12.84 14.72 -1.67
N HIS A 25 12.77 15.69 -2.58
CA HIS A 25 12.49 17.09 -2.26
C HIS A 25 11.05 17.34 -1.81
N CYS A 26 10.15 16.38 -2.04
CA CYS A 26 8.73 16.43 -1.65
C CYS A 26 8.40 15.52 -0.45
N GLN A 27 9.38 14.80 0.09
CA GLN A 27 9.18 13.95 1.27
C GLN A 27 8.92 14.78 2.53
N SER A 28 8.30 14.16 3.53
CA SER A 28 7.93 14.78 4.82
C SER A 28 6.96 15.98 4.73
N GLN A 29 6.40 16.28 3.56
CA GLN A 29 5.41 17.34 3.33
C GLN A 29 3.96 16.81 3.22
N GLY A 30 3.74 15.53 3.54
CA GLY A 30 2.42 14.89 3.47
C GLY A 30 1.95 14.50 2.07
N VAL A 31 2.83 14.58 1.06
CA VAL A 31 2.52 14.22 -0.34
C VAL A 31 2.07 12.76 -0.46
N GLY A 32 2.80 11.82 0.18
CA GLY A 32 2.42 10.40 0.17
C GLY A 32 1.05 10.14 0.79
N THR A 33 0.74 10.78 1.92
CA THR A 33 -0.56 10.68 2.59
C THR A 33 -1.70 11.19 1.69
N LYS A 34 -1.52 12.36 1.06
CA LYS A 34 -2.51 12.90 0.13
C LYS A 34 -2.72 11.98 -1.07
N ALA A 35 -1.64 11.44 -1.64
CA ALA A 35 -1.70 10.52 -2.76
C ALA A 35 -2.49 9.25 -2.41
N ILE A 36 -2.22 8.64 -1.25
CA ILE A 36 -2.93 7.44 -0.80
C ILE A 36 -4.42 7.72 -0.55
N ASN A 37 -4.77 8.83 0.08
CA ASN A 37 -6.19 9.18 0.33
C ASN A 37 -6.96 9.46 -0.96
N LEU A 38 -6.33 10.12 -1.94
CA LEU A 38 -6.93 10.30 -3.27
C LEU A 38 -7.07 8.97 -4.01
N PHE A 39 -6.05 8.12 -3.91
CA PHE A 39 -6.07 6.80 -4.55
C PHE A 39 -7.13 5.89 -3.94
N SER A 40 -7.31 5.88 -2.62
CA SER A 40 -8.35 5.06 -1.97
C SER A 40 -9.76 5.48 -2.39
N ALA A 41 -10.04 6.79 -2.46
CA ALA A 41 -11.30 7.30 -2.97
C ALA A 41 -11.52 6.94 -4.45
N TYR A 42 -10.46 7.00 -5.27
CA TYR A 42 -10.51 6.58 -6.66
C TYR A 42 -10.81 5.08 -6.80
N VAL A 43 -10.16 4.23 -5.99
CA VAL A 43 -10.37 2.79 -6.01
C VAL A 43 -11.78 2.42 -5.59
N ALA A 44 -12.27 2.97 -4.48
CA ALA A 44 -13.63 2.72 -4.00
C ALA A 44 -14.69 3.07 -5.06
N LYS A 45 -14.46 4.11 -5.86
CA LYS A 45 -15.39 4.53 -6.92
C LYS A 45 -15.33 3.63 -8.17
N ASN A 46 -14.14 3.23 -8.59
CA ASN A 46 -13.93 2.61 -9.91
C ASN A 46 -13.72 1.09 -9.89
N TYR A 47 -13.40 0.53 -8.72
CA TYR A 47 -13.09 -0.88 -8.52
C TYR A 47 -13.87 -1.42 -7.31
N PRO A 48 -15.21 -1.34 -7.32
CA PRO A 48 -16.04 -1.66 -6.16
C PRO A 48 -16.00 -3.15 -5.74
N ASP A 49 -15.54 -4.03 -6.63
CA ASP A 49 -15.37 -5.46 -6.34
C ASP A 49 -14.19 -5.74 -5.39
N PHE A 50 -13.31 -4.76 -5.19
CA PHE A 50 -12.19 -4.84 -4.26
C PHE A 50 -12.51 -4.09 -2.97
N GLU A 51 -12.45 -4.81 -1.86
CA GLU A 51 -12.85 -4.31 -0.54
C GLU A 51 -11.67 -3.75 0.26
N VAL A 52 -10.44 -4.11 -0.13
CA VAL A 52 -9.23 -3.78 0.61
C VAL A 52 -8.12 -3.33 -0.31
N LEU A 53 -7.39 -2.28 0.08
CA LEU A 53 -6.09 -1.98 -0.48
C LEU A 53 -5.03 -2.75 0.31
N GLN A 54 -4.05 -3.32 -0.39
CA GLN A 54 -2.98 -4.08 0.23
C GLN A 54 -1.63 -3.69 -0.35
N LEU A 55 -0.60 -3.68 0.48
CA LEU A 55 0.77 -3.43 0.06
C LEU A 55 1.76 -4.20 0.92
N THR A 56 3.04 -4.10 0.53
CA THR A 56 4.13 -4.44 1.43
C THR A 56 5.07 -3.26 1.57
N VAL A 57 5.67 -3.11 2.76
CA VAL A 57 6.64 -2.05 3.03
C VAL A 57 7.84 -2.61 3.76
N ASN A 58 9.04 -2.24 3.28
CA ASN A 58 10.28 -2.74 3.85
C ASN A 58 10.36 -2.34 5.32
N CYS A 59 10.72 -3.27 6.22
CA CYS A 59 10.78 -3.00 7.66
C CYS A 59 11.72 -1.83 8.04
N ARG A 60 12.68 -1.49 7.17
CA ARG A 60 13.58 -0.34 7.35
C ARG A 60 12.95 0.99 6.94
N ASN A 61 11.91 1.00 6.10
CA ASN A 61 11.25 2.21 5.63
C ASN A 61 10.18 2.69 6.62
N LYS A 62 10.63 3.18 7.79
CA LYS A 62 9.74 3.66 8.86
C LYS A 62 8.88 4.85 8.44
N ALA A 63 9.39 5.70 7.54
CA ALA A 63 8.64 6.84 7.02
C ALA A 63 7.40 6.39 6.23
N ALA A 64 7.57 5.45 5.30
CA ALA A 64 6.44 4.91 4.54
C ALA A 64 5.49 4.10 5.44
N TYR A 65 6.01 3.27 6.35
CA TYR A 65 5.19 2.53 7.31
C TYR A 65 4.26 3.46 8.11
N HIS A 66 4.80 4.52 8.73
CA HIS A 66 3.98 5.49 9.44
C HIS A 66 3.02 6.27 8.53
N CYS A 67 3.41 6.54 7.29
CA CYS A 67 2.53 7.15 6.30
C CYS A 67 1.31 6.26 6.04
N TYR A 68 1.51 4.95 5.83
CA TYR A 68 0.42 4.01 5.58
C TYR A 68 -0.48 3.84 6.82
N CYS A 69 0.08 3.71 8.03
CA CYS A 69 -0.72 3.69 9.25
C CYS A 69 -1.62 4.93 9.39
N LYS A 70 -1.08 6.13 9.09
CA LYS A 70 -1.86 7.38 9.11
C LYS A 70 -2.99 7.41 8.08
N CYS A 71 -2.90 6.61 7.02
CA CYS A 71 -3.92 6.48 5.99
C CYS A 71 -4.90 5.34 6.25
N GLY A 72 -4.81 4.66 7.40
CA GLY A 72 -5.72 3.58 7.80
C GLY A 72 -5.27 2.18 7.37
N PHE A 73 -4.03 2.00 6.90
CA PHE A 73 -3.48 0.65 6.71
C PHE A 73 -3.09 0.03 8.05
N GLU A 74 -3.33 -1.26 8.20
CA GLU A 74 -3.07 -2.02 9.42
C GLU A 74 -1.98 -3.06 9.16
N ASP A 75 -0.95 -3.11 10.02
CA ASP A 75 0.06 -4.16 9.92
C ASP A 75 -0.54 -5.50 10.37
N THR A 76 -0.49 -6.49 9.47
CA THR A 76 -0.98 -7.85 9.74
C THR A 76 -0.08 -8.65 10.70
N GLY A 77 1.10 -8.13 11.04
CA GLY A 77 2.13 -8.81 11.83
C GLY A 77 2.91 -9.87 11.03
N LYS A 78 2.58 -10.07 9.76
CA LYS A 78 3.24 -11.04 8.87
C LYS A 78 4.29 -10.34 8.01
N LEU A 79 5.35 -11.08 7.70
CA LEU A 79 6.43 -10.62 6.82
C LEU A 79 6.42 -11.35 5.48
N TYR A 80 6.76 -10.61 4.42
CA TYR A 80 6.94 -11.14 3.08
C TYR A 80 8.42 -11.07 2.64
N LEU A 81 8.91 -12.14 1.99
CA LEU A 81 10.25 -12.30 1.39
C LEU A 81 11.45 -12.37 2.34
N SER A 82 12.63 -12.66 1.77
CA SER A 82 13.92 -12.77 2.46
C SER A 82 14.44 -11.42 2.98
N VAL A 83 14.11 -10.32 2.28
CA VAL A 83 14.21 -8.97 2.85
C VAL A 83 12.88 -8.67 3.51
N PRO A 84 12.83 -8.46 4.84
CA PRO A 84 11.57 -8.41 5.56
C PRO A 84 10.74 -7.19 5.16
N GLN A 85 9.50 -7.45 4.75
CA GLN A 85 8.50 -6.46 4.41
C GLN A 85 7.26 -6.69 5.27
N HIS A 86 6.74 -5.67 5.93
CA HIS A 86 5.42 -5.71 6.57
C HIS A 86 4.35 -5.88 5.49
N ILE A 87 3.39 -6.76 5.71
CA ILE A 87 2.17 -6.85 4.91
C ILE A 87 1.13 -5.96 5.58
N MET A 88 0.65 -4.96 4.85
CA MET A 88 -0.32 -3.95 5.32
C MET A 88 -1.50 -3.82 4.36
#